data_AF-A0A831USU9-F1
#
_entry.id   AF-A0A831USU9-F1
#
_cell.length_a   1.000
_cell.length_b   1.000
_cell.length_c   1.000
_cell.angle_alpha   90.00
_cell.angle_beta   90.00
_cell.angle_gamma   90.00
#
_symmetry.space_group_name_H-M   'P 1'
#
loop_
_entity.id
_entity.type
_entity.pdbx_description
1 polymer ?
#
loop_
_entity_poly.entity_id
_entity_poly.type
_entity_poly.pdbx_seq_one_letter_code
_entity_poly.pdbx_strand_id
1 'polypeptide(L)'
;MVYEYISRELGEEFLEAEIEVAFDGRSVEVSVDAGASALVEEERLREVVDRAAELGVAVADLIKEGKIQPGGDRRHVLREALRRIGGSA
;
A
#
# COMPACT_ATOMS: atom_id res chain seq x y z
N MET A 1 5.90 -3.83 1.61
CA MET A 1 4.65 -3.99 0.87
C MET A 1 4.11 -2.68 0.33
N VAL A 2 3.59 -1.76 1.17
CA VAL A 2 3.14 -0.43 0.72
C VAL A 2 4.29 0.32 0.04
N TYR A 3 5.45 0.41 0.71
CA TYR A 3 6.67 0.96 0.11
C TYR A 3 7.08 0.28 -1.20
N GLU A 4 7.03 -1.06 -1.24
CA GLU A 4 7.42 -1.84 -2.43
C GLU A 4 6.45 -1.62 -3.60
N TYR A 5 5.18 -1.37 -3.31
CA TYR A 5 4.18 -1.01 -4.31
C TYR A 5 4.49 0.37 -4.90
N ILE A 6 4.66 1.40 -4.06
CA ILE A 6 4.98 2.77 -4.48
C ILE A 6 6.28 2.80 -5.31
N SER A 7 7.34 2.16 -4.81
CA SER A 7 8.62 2.07 -5.51
C SER A 7 8.51 1.36 -6.87
N ARG A 8 7.62 0.37 -7.01
CA ARG A 8 7.39 -0.30 -8.31
C ARG A 8 6.57 0.55 -9.28
N GLU A 9 5.57 1.28 -8.80
CA GLU A 9 4.71 2.11 -9.65
C GLU A 9 5.44 3.37 -10.15
N LEU A 10 6.27 3.98 -9.30
CA LEU A 10 6.99 5.21 -9.62
C LEU A 10 8.38 4.95 -10.22
N GLY A 11 8.98 3.78 -9.98
CA GLY A 11 10.24 3.38 -10.58
C GLY A 11 11.40 4.30 -10.22
N GLU A 12 12.14 4.77 -11.22
CA GLU A 12 13.30 5.67 -11.05
C GLU A 12 12.91 7.07 -10.56
N GLU A 13 11.64 7.44 -10.71
CA GLU A 13 11.14 8.74 -10.28
C GLU A 13 10.77 8.77 -8.79
N PHE A 14 10.84 7.63 -8.09
CA PHE A 14 10.55 7.56 -6.66
C PHE A 14 11.69 8.17 -5.83
N LEU A 15 11.35 9.10 -4.95
CA LEU A 15 12.33 9.77 -4.08
C LEU A 15 12.23 9.27 -2.64
N GLU A 16 11.04 9.38 -2.05
CA GLU A 16 10.81 9.03 -0.65
C GLU A 16 9.36 8.66 -0.40
N ALA A 17 9.10 7.93 0.68
CA ALA A 17 7.74 7.71 1.19
C ALA A 17 7.74 7.65 2.70
N GLU A 18 6.73 8.26 3.30
CA GLU A 18 6.37 8.15 4.69
C GLU A 18 5.08 7.32 4.80
N ILE A 19 5.11 6.30 5.65
CA ILE A 19 3.99 5.37 5.82
C ILE A 19 3.69 5.28 7.30
N GLU A 20 2.54 5.81 7.70
CA GLU A 20 2.05 5.73 9.07
C GLU A 20 0.93 4.71 9.16
N VAL A 21 0.99 3.86 10.18
CA VAL A 21 -0.04 2.85 10.45
C VAL A 21 -0.52 3.02 11.88
N ALA A 22 -1.81 3.32 12.04
CA ALA A 22 -2.45 3.46 13.33
C ALA A 22 -3.50 2.37 13.53
N PHE A 23 -3.61 1.85 14.76
CA PHE A 23 -4.65 0.89 15.14
C PHE A 23 -5.39 1.40 16.37
N ASP A 24 -6.71 1.59 16.24
CA ASP A 24 -7.57 2.11 17.31
C ASP A 24 -8.30 1.01 18.10
N GLY A 25 -8.00 -0.27 17.82
CA GLY A 25 -8.69 -1.43 18.40
C GLY A 25 -9.84 -1.97 17.56
N ARG A 26 -10.40 -1.19 16.63
CA ARG A 26 -11.52 -1.56 15.75
C ARG A 26 -11.14 -1.53 14.28
N SER A 27 -10.41 -0.49 13.89
CA SER A 27 -9.95 -0.17 12.54
C SER A 27 -8.43 -0.02 12.50
N VAL A 28 -7.87 -0.25 11.32
CA VAL A 28 -6.50 0.13 10.97
C VAL A 28 -6.61 1.29 10.00
N GLU A 29 -5.91 2.37 10.32
CA GLU A 29 -5.75 3.52 9.44
C GLU A 29 -4.33 3.49 8.87
N VAL A 30 -4.21 3.67 7.55
CA VAL A 30 -2.93 3.72 6.86
C VAL A 30 -2.85 5.05 6.12
N SER A 31 -1.91 5.90 6.55
CA SER A 31 -1.58 7.14 5.87
C SER A 31 -0.30 6.94 5.06
N VAL A 32 -0.30 7.44 3.83
CA VAL A 32 0.83 7.35 2.92
C VAL A 32 1.10 8.74 2.38
N ASP A 33 2.33 9.20 2.53
CA ASP A 33 2.88 10.34 1.82
C ASP A 33 4.04 9.85 0.95
N ALA A 34 4.15 10.35 -0.26
CA ALA A 34 5.19 9.95 -1.20
C ALA A 34 5.72 11.14 -2.00
N GLY A 35 7.04 11.27 -2.02
CA GLY A 35 7.77 12.20 -2.88
C GLY A 35 8.21 11.51 -4.17
N ALA A 36 7.95 12.16 -5.30
CA ALA A 36 8.45 11.75 -6.61
C ALA A 36 9.15 12.91 -7.32
N SER A 37 9.91 12.60 -8.36
CA SER A 37 10.51 13.62 -9.23
C SER A 37 9.43 14.47 -9.91
N ALA A 38 9.80 15.68 -10.32
CA ALA A 38 8.91 16.59 -11.05
C ALA A 38 8.46 16.07 -12.43
N LEU A 39 8.97 14.93 -12.89
CA LEU A 39 8.53 14.26 -14.12
C LEU A 39 7.21 13.49 -13.92
N VAL A 40 6.81 13.23 -12.67
CA VAL A 40 5.55 12.58 -12.34
C VAL A 40 4.46 13.63 -12.17
N GLU A 41 3.37 13.49 -12.92
CA GLU A 41 2.20 14.35 -12.75
C GLU A 41 1.58 14.17 -11.36
N GLU A 42 1.16 15.28 -10.73
CA GLU A 42 0.60 15.27 -9.37
C GLU A 42 -0.60 14.34 -9.24
N GLU A 43 -1.46 14.27 -10.26
CA GLU A 43 -2.62 13.38 -10.29
C GLU A 43 -2.19 11.90 -10.27
N ARG A 44 -1.19 11.53 -11.07
CA ARG A 44 -0.62 10.17 -11.06
C ARG A 44 0.00 9.82 -9.71
N LEU A 45 0.72 10.76 -9.10
CA LEU A 45 1.31 10.55 -7.77
C LEU A 45 0.23 10.31 -6.72
N ARG A 46 -0.85 11.11 -6.75
CA ARG A 46 -2.00 10.97 -5.87
C ARG A 46 -2.69 9.62 -6.04
N GLU A 47 -2.93 9.17 -7.28
CA GLU A 47 -3.51 7.85 -7.55
C GLU A 47 -2.67 6.70 -6.99
N VAL A 48 -1.34 6.78 -7.13
CA VAL A 48 -0.42 5.78 -6.56
C VAL A 48 -0.48 5.78 -5.04
N VAL A 49 -0.49 6.96 -4.41
CA VAL A 49 -0.59 7.13 -2.96
C VAL A 49 -1.90 6.56 -2.43
N ASP A 50 -3.03 6.90 -3.06
CA ASP A 50 -4.36 6.42 -2.66
C ASP A 50 -4.43 4.89 -2.73
N ARG A 51 -3.96 4.30 -3.84
CA ARG A 51 -3.88 2.84 -3.99
C ARG A 51 -2.93 2.19 -2.99
N ALA A 52 -1.83 2.85 -2.65
CA ALA A 52 -0.89 2.35 -1.66
C ALA A 52 -1.49 2.32 -0.25
N ALA A 53 -2.29 3.32 0.11
CA ALA A 53 -3.04 3.35 1.37
C ALA A 53 -4.09 2.24 1.41
N GLU A 54 -4.89 2.07 0.34
CA GLU A 54 -5.85 0.97 0.21
C GLU A 54 -5.18 -0.41 0.33
N LEU A 55 -4.02 -0.58 -0.30
CA LEU A 55 -3.23 -1.80 -0.19
C LEU A 55 -2.80 -2.04 1.27
N GLY A 56 -2.37 -1.01 1.97
CA GLY A 56 -2.01 -1.09 3.38
C GLY A 56 -3.16 -1.55 4.26
N VAL A 57 -4.35 -0.97 4.06
CA VAL A 57 -5.57 -1.38 4.76
C VAL A 57 -5.93 -2.83 4.44
N ALA A 58 -5.90 -3.23 3.16
CA ALA A 58 -6.19 -4.59 2.75
C ALA A 58 -5.24 -5.62 3.39
N VAL A 59 -3.95 -5.30 3.50
CA VAL A 59 -2.98 -6.14 4.21
C VAL A 59 -3.34 -6.25 5.68
N ALA A 60 -3.66 -5.12 6.33
CA ALA A 60 -4.00 -5.10 7.74
C ALA A 60 -5.26 -5.92 8.04
N ASP A 61 -6.28 -5.84 7.19
CA ASP A 61 -7.49 -6.67 7.23
C ASP A 61 -7.16 -8.16 7.11
N LEU A 62 -6.31 -8.54 6.15
CA LEU A 62 -5.91 -9.94 5.97
C LEU A 62 -5.17 -10.49 7.21
N ILE A 63 -4.34 -9.67 7.87
CA ILE A 63 -3.69 -10.04 9.14
C ILE A 63 -4.75 -10.22 10.23
N LYS A 64 -5.67 -9.26 10.37
CA LYS A 64 -6.76 -9.30 11.36
C LYS A 64 -7.66 -10.53 11.17
N GLU A 65 -7.94 -10.90 9.92
CA GLU A 65 -8.72 -12.08 9.55
C GLU A 65 -7.95 -13.41 9.72
N GLY A 66 -6.65 -13.35 10.07
CA GLY A 66 -5.80 -14.54 10.21
C GLY A 66 -5.49 -15.25 8.88
N LYS A 67 -5.77 -14.60 7.74
CA LYS A 67 -5.50 -15.14 6.39
C LYS A 67 -4.03 -15.12 6.04
N ILE A 68 -3.26 -14.25 6.68
CA ILE A 68 -1.82 -14.11 6.50
C ILE A 68 -1.15 -13.93 7.87
N GLN A 69 0.06 -14.46 8.01
CA GLN A 69 0.86 -14.30 9.23
C GLN A 69 1.85 -13.15 9.07
N PRO A 70 2.05 -12.31 10.10
CA PRO A 70 3.15 -11.34 10.12
C PRO A 70 4.48 -12.09 9.98
N GLY A 71 5.18 -11.91 8.85
CA GLY A 71 6.43 -12.62 8.54
C GLY A 71 6.31 -13.79 7.56
N GLY A 72 5.10 -14.09 7.05
CA GLY A 72 4.90 -15.06 5.96
C GLY A 72 5.45 -14.59 4.61
N ASP A 73 5.22 -15.38 3.56
CA ASP A 73 5.67 -15.04 2.19
C ASP A 73 5.06 -13.71 1.72
N ARG A 74 5.90 -12.67 1.68
CA ARG A 74 5.53 -11.30 1.28
C ARG A 74 4.88 -11.25 -0.12
N ARG A 75 5.26 -12.14 -1.04
CA ARG A 75 4.68 -12.19 -2.39
C ARG A 75 3.25 -12.72 -2.38
N HIS A 76 2.98 -13.72 -1.54
CA HIS A 76 1.63 -14.24 -1.35
C HIS A 76 0.73 -13.17 -0.74
N VAL A 77 1.19 -12.49 0.31
CA VAL A 77 0.46 -11.39 0.94
C VAL A 77 0.13 -10.27 -0.05
N LEU A 78 1.12 -9.83 -0.83
CA LEU A 78 0.92 -8.80 -1.86
C LEU A 78 -0.11 -9.22 -2.90
N ARG A 79 -0.08 -10.47 -3.35
CA ARG A 79 -1.04 -10.97 -4.33
C ARG A 79 -2.46 -10.98 -3.78
N GLU A 80 -2.67 -11.44 -2.55
CA GLU A 80 -4.01 -11.46 -1.94
C GLU A 80 -4.54 -10.06 -1.66
N ALA A 81 -3.69 -9.16 -1.16
CA ALA A 81 -4.06 -7.77 -0.94
C ALA A 81 -4.43 -7.07 -2.27
N LEU A 82 -3.61 -7.23 -3.32
CA LEU A 82 -3.90 -6.70 -4.65
C LEU A 82 -5.18 -7.28 -5.26
N ARG A 83 -5.49 -8.57 -5.03
CA ARG A 83 -6.76 -9.17 -5.46
C ARG A 83 -7.97 -8.53 -4.79
N ARG A 84 -7.85 -8.17 -3.50
CA ARG A 84 -8.94 -7.56 -2.73
C ARG A 84 -9.27 -6.15 -3.23
N ILE A 85 -8.25 -5.37 -3.61
CA ILE A 85 -8.45 -4.01 -4.14
C ILE A 85 -8.69 -3.99 -5.66
N GLY A 86 -8.17 -4.97 -6.41
CA GLY A 86 -8.34 -5.10 -7.87
C GLY A 86 -9.52 -5.98 -8.31
N GLY A 87 -10.24 -6.61 -7.37
CA GLY A 87 -11.38 -7.50 -7.63
C GLY A 87 -12.75 -6.82 -7.63
N SER A 88 -12.79 -5.48 -7.59
CA SER A 88 -14.00 -4.68 -7.76
C SER A 88 -13.96 -3.94 -9.09
N ALA A 89 -13.98 -4.70 -10.20
CA ALA A 89 -14.22 -4.20 -11.55
C ALA A 89 -15.23 -5.10 -12.24
#